data_AF-A6Q9H4-F1
#
_entry.id   AF-A6Q9H4-F1
#
_cell.length_a   1.000
_cell.length_b   1.000
_cell.length_c   1.000
_cell.angle_alpha   90.00
_cell.angle_beta   90.00
_cell.angle_gamma   90.00
#
_symmetry.space_group_name_H-M   'P 1'
#
loop_
_entity.id
_entity.type
_entity.pdbx_description
1 polymer ?
#
loop_
_entity_poly.entity_id
_entity_poly.type
_entity_poly.pdbx_seq_one_letter_code
_entity_poly.pdbx_strand_id
1 'polypeptide(L)' 'MQEKTVLTAEEQLKEYEKLKAELLTAYRKLKMELEYAMDNVEEGLVKEKQEKLSRQIKALSVKIDTIKTEESMA' A
#
# COMPACT_ATOMS: atom_id res chain seq x y z
N MET A 1 30.12 12.35 4.47
CA MET A 1 29.58 11.39 3.50
C MET A 1 28.29 10.83 4.09
N GLN A 2 27.14 11.03 3.46
CA GLN A 2 25.89 10.41 3.94
C GLN A 2 25.91 8.95 3.46
N GLU A 3 26.14 8.02 4.39
CA GLU A 3 25.91 6.60 4.14
C GLU A 3 24.43 6.45 3.74
N LYS A 4 24.19 6.25 2.44
CA LYS A 4 22.93 5.68 1.99
C LYS A 4 22.96 4.23 2.46
N THR A 5 22.37 3.95 3.61
CA THR A 5 22.10 2.59 4.04
C THR A 5 21.13 2.00 3.02
N VAL A 6 21.65 1.25 2.05
CA VAL A 6 20.84 0.50 1.10
C VAL A 6 20.28 -0.67 1.91
N LEU A 7 18.97 -0.65 2.16
CA LEU A 7 18.29 -1.76 2.82
C LEU A 7 18.53 -3.04 2.03
N THR A 8 18.78 -4.13 2.74
CA THR A 8 18.86 -5.48 2.17
C THR A 8 17.50 -5.89 1.57
N ALA A 9 17.49 -6.90 0.70
CA ALA A 9 16.25 -7.40 0.09
C ALA A 9 15.20 -7.81 1.15
N GLU A 10 15.64 -8.48 2.22
CA GLU A 10 14.78 -8.89 3.34
C GLU A 10 14.21 -7.68 4.11
N GLU A 11 15.02 -6.64 4.34
CA GLU A 11 14.56 -5.41 5.00
C GLU A 11 13.58 -4.63 4.11
N GLN A 12 13.84 -4.54 2.80
CA GLN A 12 12.92 -3.93 1.84
C GLN A 12 11.60 -4.68 1.78
N LEU A 13 11.65 -6.01 1.80
CA LEU A 13 10.47 -6.86 1.81
C LEU A 13 9.61 -6.61 3.07
N LYS A 14 10.23 -6.60 4.26
CA LYS A 14 9.53 -6.31 5.52
C LYS A 14 8.88 -4.92 5.51
N GLU A 15 9.58 -3.90 5.02
CA GLU A 15 9.03 -2.54 4.92
C GLU A 15 7.85 -2.47 3.93
N TYR A 16 7.94 -3.14 2.78
CA TYR A 16 6.83 -3.18 1.82
C TYR A 16 5.63 -3.96 2.33
N GLU A 17 5.84 -5.08 3.03
CA GLU A 17 4.76 -5.84 3.66
C GLU A 17 4.06 -5.04 4.75
N LYS A 18 4.83 -4.34 5.59
CA LYS A 18 4.31 -3.42 6.62
C LYS A 18 3.49 -2.29 5.98
N LEU A 19 4.05 -1.60 4.99
CA LEU A 19 3.36 -0.51 4.30
C LEU A 19 2.09 -0.99 3.61
N LYS A 20 2.11 -2.18 2.99
CA LYS A 20 0.92 -2.80 2.39
C LYS A 20 -0.16 -3.07 3.45
N ALA A 21 0.20 -3.54 4.64
CA ALA A 21 -0.74 -3.76 5.73
C ALA A 21 -1.37 -2.45 6.25
N GLU A 22 -0.57 -1.39 6.37
CA GLU A 22 -1.04 -0.06 6.74
C GLU A 22 -2.04 0.49 5.72
N LEU A 23 -1.72 0.39 4.42
CA LEU A 23 -2.62 0.83 3.35
C LEU A 23 -3.91 0.02 3.27
N LEU A 24 -3.84 -1.30 3.51
CA LEU A 24 -5.04 -2.14 3.61
C LEU A 24 -5.93 -1.73 4.78
N THR A 25 -5.33 -1.35 5.91
CA THR A 25 -6.06 -0.84 7.07
C THR A 25 -6.73 0.49 6.75
N ALA A 26 -6.02 1.41 6.11
CA ALA A 26 -6.59 2.69 5.66
C ALA A 26 -7.73 2.48 4.66
N TYR A 27 -7.55 1.57 3.68
CA TYR A 27 -8.58 1.24 2.70
C TYR A 27 -9.86 0.70 3.36
N ARG A 28 -9.72 -0.16 4.38
CA ARG A 28 -10.86 -0.67 5.16
C ARG A 28 -11.57 0.42 5.95
N LYS A 29 -10.83 1.40 6.50
CA LYS A 29 -11.44 2.55 7.19
C LYS A 29 -12.30 3.40 6.25
N LEU A 30 -11.83 3.62 5.02
CA LEU A 30 -12.61 4.33 4.00
C LEU A 30 -13.93 3.64 3.65
N LYS A 31 -14.05 2.32 3.85
CA LYS A 31 -15.33 1.62 3.67
C LYS A 31 -16.37 2.09 4.69
N MET A 32 -15.95 2.30 5.95
CA MET A 32 -16.83 2.88 6.96
C MET A 32 -17.15 4.34 6.63
N GLU A 33 -16.16 5.15 6.24
CA GLU A 33 -16.40 6.54 5.82
C GLU A 33 -17.41 6.63 4.68
N LEU A 34 -17.38 5.69 3.73
CA LEU A 34 -18.33 5.62 2.62
C LEU A 34 -19.76 5.29 3.10
N GLU A 35 -19.90 4.41 4.09
CA GLU A 35 -21.20 4.05 4.67
C GLU A 35 -21.87 5.22 5.41
N TYR A 36 -21.07 6.18 5.91
CA TYR A 36 -21.56 7.36 6.63
C TYR A 36 -21.52 8.66 5.81
N ALA A 37 -21.18 8.59 4.52
CA ALA A 37 -21.14 9.76 3.65
C ALA A 37 -22.53 10.41 3.57
N MET A 38 -22.61 11.71 3.85
CA MET A 38 -23.88 12.44 3.94
C MET A 38 -24.39 12.93 2.59
N ASP A 39 -23.51 13.07 1.60
CA ASP A 39 -23.85 13.49 0.25
C ASP A 39 -22.94 12.86 -0.83
N ASN A 40 -23.32 13.09 -2.10
CA ASN A 40 -22.61 12.57 -3.26
C ASN A 40 -21.19 13.14 -3.40
N VAL A 41 -20.91 14.32 -2.83
CA VAL A 41 -19.59 14.96 -2.90
C VAL A 41 -18.64 14.23 -1.95
N GLU A 42 -19.07 14.00 -0.71
CA GLU A 42 -18.33 13.22 0.27
C GLU A 42 -18.11 11.78 -0.21
N GLU A 43 -19.16 11.15 -0.75
CA GLU A 43 -19.06 9.82 -1.35
C GLU A 43 -18.01 9.78 -2.48
N GLY A 44 -18.01 10.79 -3.36
CA GLY A 44 -17.04 10.93 -4.45
C GLY A 44 -15.60 11.03 -3.94
N LEU A 45 -15.36 11.85 -2.91
CA LEU A 45 -14.04 12.02 -2.30
C LEU A 45 -13.55 10.73 -1.63
N VAL A 46 -14.43 10.01 -0.94
CA VAL A 46 -14.07 8.72 -0.31
C VAL A 46 -13.73 7.67 -1.38
N LYS A 47 -14.49 7.60 -2.47
CA LYS A 47 -14.21 6.69 -3.60
C LYS A 47 -12.88 7.01 -4.28
N GLU A 48 -12.55 8.28 -4.50
CA GLU A 48 -11.26 8.68 -5.07
C GLU A 48 -10.09 8.25 -4.17
N LYS A 49 -10.22 8.46 -2.85
CA LYS A 49 -9.23 8.00 -1.88
C LYS A 49 -9.09 6.47 -1.89
N GLN A 50 -10.18 5.72 -1.98
CA GLN A 50 -10.16 4.25 -2.10
C GLN A 50 -9.44 3.82 -3.37
N GLU A 51 -9.72 4.45 -4.50
CA GLU A 51 -9.07 4.11 -5.77
C GLU A 51 -7.57 4.35 -5.71
N LYS A 52 -7.14 5.49 -5.13
CA LYS A 52 -5.73 5.81 -4.93
C LYS A 52 -5.03 4.76 -4.07
N LEU A 53 -5.62 4.39 -2.93
CA LEU A 53 -5.07 3.35 -2.05
C LEU A 53 -5.01 2.00 -2.76
N SER A 54 -6.03 1.62 -3.53
CA SER A 54 -6.06 0.37 -4.32
C SER A 54 -4.89 0.31 -5.31
N ARG A 55 -4.61 1.41 -6.02
CA ARG A 55 -3.46 1.51 -6.93
C ARG A 55 -2.13 1.35 -6.19
N GLN A 56 -1.98 1.99 -5.02
CA GLN A 56 -0.77 1.87 -4.20
C GLN A 56 -0.55 0.45 -3.67
N ILE A 57 -1.60 -0.22 -3.18
CA ILE A 57 -1.55 -1.62 -2.70
C ILE A 57 -1.15 -2.57 -3.84
N LYS A 58 -1.70 -2.38 -5.04
CA LYS A 58 -1.33 -3.18 -6.22
C LYS A 58 0.14 -2.98 -6.58
N ALA A 59 0.61 -1.73 -6.64
CA ALA A 59 2.00 -1.44 -6.93
C ALA A 59 2.97 -2.06 -5.91
N LEU A 60 2.63 -2.01 -4.61
CA LEU A 60 3.43 -2.66 -3.57
C LEU A 60 3.41 -4.18 -3.66
N SER A 61 2.26 -4.77 -4.03
CA SER A 61 2.17 -6.23 -4.22
C SER A 61 3.11 -6.68 -5.33
N VAL A 62 3.14 -5.97 -6.46
CA VAL A 62 4.09 -6.25 -7.55
C VAL A 62 5.55 -6.16 -7.06
N LYS A 63 5.90 -5.12 -6.31
CA LYS A 63 7.27 -4.99 -5.75
C LYS A 63 7.65 -6.13 -4.82
N ILE A 64 6.73 -6.55 -3.95
CA ILE A 64 6.92 -7.69 -3.05
C ILE A 64 7.14 -8.97 -3.86
N ASP A 65 6.30 -9.21 -4.87
CA ASP A 65 6.39 -10.40 -5.70
C ASP A 65 7.70 -10.44 -6.51
N THR A 66 8.15 -9.28 -7.01
CA THR A 66 9.45 -9.14 -7.68
C THR A 66 10.60 -9.55 -6.74
N ILE A 67 10.66 -8.98 -5.53
CA ILE A 67 11.74 -9.29 -4.57
C ILE A 67 11.72 -10.77 -4.19
N LYS A 68 10.54 -11.35 -3.90
CA LYS A 68 10.41 -12.77 -3.56
C LYS A 68 10.86 -13.69 -4.70
N THR A 69 10.60 -13.29 -5.95
CA THR A 69 11.01 -14.04 -7.13
C THR A 69 12.53 -13.95 -7.32
N GLU A 70 13.12 -12.77 -7.16
CA GLU A 70 14.57 -12.55 -7.25
C GLU A 70 15.31 -13.33 -6.16
N GLU A 71 14.81 -13.35 -4.92
CA GLU A 71 15.38 -14.18 -3.84
C GLU A 71 15.24 -15.69 -4.07
N SER A 72 14.19 -16.12 -4.79
CA SER A 72 13.99 -17.54 -5.11
C SER A 72 14.88 -18.03 -6.26
N MET A 73 15.43 -17.11 -7.06
CA MET A 73 16.32 -17.41 -8.19
C MET A 73 17.80 -17.16 -7.89
N ALA A 74 18.12 -16.55 -6.74
CA ALA A 74 19.47 -16.27 -6.24
C ALA A 74 20.03 -17.46 -5.44
#